data_AF-A0A966VX67-F1
#
_entry.id   AF-A0A966VX67-F1
#
_cell.length_a   1.000
_cell.length_b   1.000
_cell.length_c   1.000
_cell.angle_alpha   90.00
_cell.angle_beta   90.00
_cell.angle_gamma   90.00
#
_symmetry.space_group_name_H-M   'P 1'
#
loop_
_entity.id
_entity.type
_entity.pdbx_description
1 polymer ?
#
loop_
_entity_poly.entity_id
_entity_poly.type
_entity_poly.pdbx_seq_one_letter_code
_entity_poly.pdbx_strand_id
1 'polypeptide(L)'
;MSVRVLEAANRVGGRSHTAYEFDPRIELGAAQIGRQYARILDTARRLKVSLAPGAHINAPYSFVLGDTLIAAKDWATSPLNRLSGLERNVPPHALSAFYVEQRNPFADFHSLLSEVAIQHDFSLKTWLARQGASPFATQIINDSLGAPDLELVSVLRMFQEATRLKMELRTRESAEDLKGKDAYERAALTSFHVVGGTSKLTEAMAASLGERVRLGARVVSIDIGKHHCDVRCADGSRWQASRVISAVPNTMLRRISITPRLSGPQADAISQMPYGNQSQVWLRAKDYYWDSDGVEASMWT
;
A
#
# COMPACT_ATOMS: atom_id res chain seq x y z
N MET A 1 -7.79 24.86 19.24
CA MET A 1 -8.60 23.63 19.41
C MET A 1 -7.78 22.63 20.22
N SER A 2 -8.35 22.00 21.24
CA SER A 2 -7.67 20.95 22.03
C SER A 2 -7.92 19.58 21.40
N VAL A 3 -6.93 18.68 21.45
CA VAL A 3 -6.98 17.35 20.83
C VAL A 3 -6.42 16.32 21.81
N ARG A 4 -7.04 15.13 21.85
CA ARG A 4 -6.51 13.92 22.48
C ARG A 4 -6.44 12.81 21.43
N VAL A 5 -5.38 12.01 21.48
CA VAL A 5 -5.18 10.82 20.65
C VAL A 5 -5.22 9.61 21.57
N LEU A 6 -6.12 8.66 21.29
CA LEU A 6 -6.26 7.41 22.04
C LEU A 6 -5.72 6.28 21.17
N GLU A 7 -4.60 5.68 21.58
CA GLU A 7 -3.92 4.59 20.88
C GLU A 7 -4.09 3.31 21.70
N ALA A 8 -4.55 2.24 21.04
CA ALA A 8 -4.83 0.97 21.69
C ALA A 8 -3.57 0.23 22.13
N ALA A 9 -2.48 0.35 21.35
CA ALA A 9 -1.22 -0.29 21.65
C ALA A 9 -0.38 0.50 22.67
N ASN A 10 0.67 -0.13 23.17
CA ASN A 10 1.70 0.52 24.00
C ASN A 10 2.78 1.19 23.15
N ARG A 11 2.51 1.43 21.85
CA ARG A 11 3.37 2.14 20.90
C ARG A 11 2.53 2.92 19.91
N VAL A 12 3.10 3.96 19.32
CA VAL A 12 2.51 4.66 18.18
C VAL A 12 2.87 3.98 16.84
N GLY A 13 2.35 4.52 15.75
CA GLY A 13 2.75 4.19 14.38
C GLY A 13 1.90 3.12 13.71
N GLY A 14 1.21 2.26 14.47
CA GLY A 14 0.32 1.24 13.91
C GLY A 14 1.02 0.35 12.88
N ARG A 15 0.69 0.52 11.59
CA ARG A 15 1.27 -0.21 10.44
C ARG A 15 2.64 0.29 10.00
N SER A 16 3.17 1.34 10.62
CA SER A 16 4.57 1.71 10.55
C SER A 16 5.26 1.17 11.80
N HIS A 17 6.22 0.27 11.62
CA HIS A 17 6.91 -0.36 12.73
C HIS A 17 8.31 -0.79 12.33
N THR A 18 9.30 -0.11 12.88
CA THR A 18 10.71 -0.51 12.81
C THR A 18 11.03 -1.49 13.95
N ALA A 19 11.76 -2.56 13.65
CA ALA A 19 12.17 -3.58 14.61
C ALA A 19 13.53 -3.24 15.25
N TYR A 20 13.54 -2.21 16.11
CA TYR A 20 14.76 -1.70 16.75
C TYR A 20 15.54 -2.74 17.54
N GLU A 21 14.85 -3.74 18.08
CA GLU A 21 15.41 -4.85 18.83
C GLU A 21 16.29 -5.78 18.00
N PHE A 22 16.18 -5.75 16.66
CA PHE A 22 17.01 -6.53 15.75
C PHE A 22 17.97 -5.66 14.96
N ASP A 23 17.43 -4.72 14.17
CA ASP A 23 18.19 -3.81 13.31
C ASP A 23 17.27 -2.65 12.88
N PRO A 24 17.68 -1.38 13.02
CA PRO A 24 16.85 -0.22 12.67
C PRO A 24 16.56 -0.10 11.16
N ARG A 25 17.14 -0.98 10.33
CA ARG A 25 16.83 -1.11 8.90
C ARG A 25 15.69 -2.10 8.62
N ILE A 26 15.29 -2.91 9.60
CA ILE A 26 14.20 -3.87 9.47
C ILE A 26 12.88 -3.16 9.74
N GLU A 27 12.02 -3.12 8.72
CA GLU A 27 10.68 -2.54 8.78
C GLU A 27 9.64 -3.68 8.74
N LEU A 28 8.80 -3.78 9.76
CA LEU A 28 7.72 -4.77 9.85
C LEU A 28 6.40 -4.26 9.25
N GLY A 29 6.48 -3.20 8.45
CA GLY A 29 5.33 -2.47 7.94
C GLY A 29 5.70 -1.51 6.83
N ALA A 30 5.16 -0.29 6.86
CA ALA A 30 5.50 0.73 5.87
C ALA A 30 6.99 1.10 5.92
N ALA A 31 7.65 1.09 4.76
CA ALA A 31 9.10 1.31 4.63
C ALA A 31 9.49 2.38 3.59
N GLN A 32 8.51 2.92 2.83
CA GLN A 32 8.76 3.74 1.66
C GLN A 32 7.88 4.99 1.66
N ILE A 33 8.46 6.12 1.28
CA ILE A 33 7.79 7.41 1.11
C ILE A 33 7.96 7.84 -0.35
N GLY A 34 6.84 7.89 -1.09
CA GLY A 34 6.83 8.38 -2.46
C GLY A 34 7.01 9.90 -2.53
N ARG A 35 7.58 10.38 -3.65
CA ARG A 35 7.83 11.82 -3.88
C ARG A 35 6.57 12.69 -3.83
N GLN A 36 5.41 12.13 -4.18
CA GLN A 36 4.13 12.86 -4.16
C GLN A 36 3.47 12.90 -2.77
N TYR A 37 4.11 12.32 -1.74
CA TYR A 37 3.56 12.30 -0.38
C TYR A 37 3.82 13.64 0.32
N ALA A 38 3.43 14.75 -0.31
CA ALA A 38 3.77 16.12 0.10
C ALA A 38 3.50 16.40 1.59
N ARG A 39 2.40 15.85 2.13
CA ARG A 39 2.06 15.99 3.56
C ARG A 39 3.04 15.25 4.47
N ILE A 40 3.51 14.07 4.07
CA ILE A 40 4.50 13.29 4.82
C ILE A 40 5.88 13.98 4.71
N LEU A 41 6.28 14.41 3.51
CA LEU A 41 7.54 15.13 3.30
C LEU A 41 7.59 16.44 4.10
N ASP A 42 6.51 17.23 4.07
CA ASP A 42 6.39 18.44 4.87
C ASP A 42 6.42 18.15 6.38
N THR A 43 5.75 17.09 6.82
CA THR A 43 5.75 16.68 8.24
C THR A 43 7.14 16.26 8.69
N ALA A 44 7.85 15.44 7.90
CA ALA A 44 9.23 15.05 8.19
C ALA A 44 10.14 16.28 8.28
N ARG A 45 10.02 17.23 7.34
CA ARG A 45 10.76 18.51 7.36
C ARG A 45 10.47 19.31 8.63
N ARG A 46 9.19 19.55 8.96
CA ARG A 46 8.79 20.34 10.14
C ARG A 46 9.25 19.71 11.46
N LEU A 47 9.26 18.38 11.52
CA LEU A 47 9.69 17.61 12.69
C LEU A 47 11.19 17.26 12.67
N LYS A 48 11.94 17.75 11.67
CA LYS A 48 13.38 17.51 11.49
C LYS A 48 13.74 16.02 11.45
N VAL A 49 12.87 15.19 10.86
CA VAL A 49 13.12 13.77 10.62
C VAL A 49 13.87 13.62 9.30
N SER A 50 15.07 13.06 9.35
CA SER A 50 15.92 12.85 8.18
C SER A 50 15.35 11.79 7.24
N LEU A 51 15.30 12.13 5.95
CA LEU A 51 14.96 11.21 4.87
C LEU A 51 16.19 11.01 3.98
N ALA A 52 16.37 9.81 3.45
CA ALA A 52 17.42 9.48 2.49
C ALA A 52 16.79 8.88 1.21
N PRO A 53 17.45 9.02 0.05
CA PRO A 53 16.95 8.45 -1.20
C PRO A 53 16.92 6.92 -1.15
N GLY A 54 16.07 6.33 -1.98
CA GLY A 54 15.95 4.90 -2.17
C GLY A 54 14.69 4.34 -1.54
N ALA A 55 14.05 3.43 -2.27
CA ALA A 55 13.14 2.44 -1.71
C ALA A 55 13.95 1.19 -1.34
N HIS A 56 13.47 0.38 -0.40
CA HIS A 56 13.95 -0.99 -0.21
C HIS A 56 13.52 -1.91 -1.38
N ILE A 57 13.72 -1.46 -2.62
CA ILE A 57 13.33 -2.12 -3.87
C ILE A 57 14.58 -2.17 -4.75
N ASN A 58 15.05 -3.38 -5.05
CA ASN A 58 16.09 -3.60 -6.06
C ASN A 58 15.42 -4.15 -7.32
N ALA A 59 15.07 -3.27 -8.25
CA ALA A 59 14.59 -3.66 -9.58
C ALA A 59 15.75 -3.54 -10.59
N PRO A 60 15.81 -4.40 -11.64
CA PRO A 60 14.83 -5.41 -12.03
C PRO A 60 14.77 -6.62 -11.08
N TYR A 61 13.76 -7.47 -11.23
CA TYR A 61 13.56 -8.71 -10.47
C TYR A 61 13.90 -9.93 -11.30
N SER A 62 14.48 -10.96 -10.68
CA SER A 62 14.47 -12.32 -11.20
C SER A 62 13.12 -12.97 -10.89
N PHE A 63 12.81 -14.09 -11.54
CA PHE A 63 11.52 -14.78 -11.41
C PHE A 63 11.73 -16.21 -10.91
N VAL A 64 10.93 -16.62 -9.95
CA VAL A 64 10.91 -18.00 -9.45
C VAL A 64 9.60 -18.65 -9.84
N LEU A 65 9.66 -19.75 -10.59
CA LEU A 65 8.51 -20.57 -10.94
C LEU A 65 8.78 -22.01 -10.50
N GLY A 66 8.06 -22.47 -9.47
CA GLY A 66 8.38 -23.73 -8.80
C GLY A 66 9.78 -23.69 -8.21
N ASP A 67 10.62 -24.66 -8.57
CA ASP A 67 12.01 -24.76 -8.09
C ASP A 67 13.03 -24.10 -9.05
N THR A 68 12.57 -23.34 -10.05
CA THR A 68 13.45 -22.74 -11.07
C THR A 68 13.55 -21.23 -10.92
N LEU A 69 14.78 -20.75 -10.77
CA LEU A 69 15.13 -19.34 -10.84
C LEU A 69 15.43 -18.93 -12.29
N ILE A 70 14.82 -17.84 -12.73
CA ILE A 70 14.92 -17.30 -14.10
C ILE A 70 15.40 -15.86 -13.99
N ALA A 71 16.56 -15.54 -14.56
CA ALA A 71 17.03 -14.15 -14.63
C ALA A 71 16.08 -13.30 -15.48
N ALA A 72 15.99 -11.99 -15.20
CA ALA A 72 15.01 -11.14 -15.87
C ALA A 72 15.16 -11.14 -17.40
N LYS A 73 16.41 -11.15 -17.88
CA LYS A 73 16.77 -11.21 -19.31
C LYS A 73 16.28 -12.49 -20.01
N ASP A 74 16.13 -13.59 -19.27
CA ASP A 74 15.81 -14.91 -19.80
C ASP A 74 14.29 -15.21 -19.71
N TRP A 75 13.52 -14.34 -19.07
CA TRP A 75 12.07 -14.52 -18.90
C TRP A 75 11.35 -14.73 -20.21
N ALA A 76 11.61 -13.87 -21.19
CA ALA A 76 10.90 -13.90 -22.46
C ALA A 76 11.13 -15.23 -23.16
N THR A 77 12.33 -15.81 -23.12
CA THR A 77 12.69 -17.05 -23.83
C THR A 77 12.48 -18.31 -23.00
N SER A 78 12.27 -18.20 -21.69
CA SER A 78 12.13 -19.34 -20.77
C SER A 78 11.01 -20.30 -21.21
N PRO A 79 11.26 -21.62 -21.18
CA PRO A 79 10.21 -22.61 -21.46
C PRO A 79 9.12 -22.64 -20.37
N LEU A 80 9.39 -22.10 -19.18
CA LEU A 80 8.42 -21.97 -18.09
C LEU A 80 7.49 -20.76 -18.27
N ASN A 81 7.86 -19.82 -19.15
CA ASN A 81 7.00 -18.71 -19.53
C ASN A 81 5.94 -19.19 -20.52
N ARG A 82 4.77 -19.58 -19.98
CA ARG A 82 3.60 -20.05 -20.75
C ARG A 82 2.72 -18.91 -21.27
N LEU A 83 3.19 -17.67 -21.23
CA LEU A 83 2.48 -16.51 -21.77
C LEU A 83 2.50 -16.55 -23.31
N SER A 84 1.46 -15.99 -23.91
CA SER A 84 1.15 -16.07 -25.34
C SER A 84 1.23 -14.71 -26.03
N GLY A 85 1.89 -14.62 -27.19
CA GLY A 85 1.95 -13.38 -27.95
C GLY A 85 2.70 -12.26 -27.21
N LEU A 86 2.11 -11.06 -27.10
CA LEU A 86 2.77 -9.88 -26.54
C LEU A 86 3.04 -9.98 -25.04
N GLU A 87 2.20 -10.67 -24.28
CA GLU A 87 2.40 -10.86 -22.83
C GLU A 87 3.70 -11.62 -22.52
N ARG A 88 4.24 -12.41 -23.46
CA ARG A 88 5.51 -13.14 -23.27
C ARG A 88 6.71 -12.23 -22.98
N ASN A 89 6.65 -10.97 -23.44
CA ASN A 89 7.69 -9.98 -23.20
C ASN A 89 7.45 -9.13 -21.93
N VAL A 90 6.39 -9.43 -21.18
CA VAL A 90 6.01 -8.67 -19.98
C VAL A 90 6.45 -9.44 -18.73
N PRO A 91 7.24 -8.83 -17.84
CA PRO A 91 7.58 -9.42 -16.55
C PRO A 91 6.33 -9.74 -15.70
N PRO A 92 6.34 -10.82 -14.89
CA PRO A 92 5.24 -11.22 -14.00
C PRO A 92 4.64 -10.05 -13.20
N HIS A 93 5.48 -9.29 -12.50
CA HIS A 93 5.06 -8.16 -11.65
C HIS A 93 4.42 -6.99 -12.44
N ALA A 94 4.64 -6.93 -13.75
CA ALA A 94 4.15 -5.88 -14.64
C ALA A 94 2.90 -6.30 -15.45
N LEU A 95 2.48 -7.57 -15.40
CA LEU A 95 1.35 -8.07 -16.19
C LEU A 95 0.03 -7.36 -15.87
N SER A 96 -0.23 -7.07 -14.58
CA SER A 96 -1.44 -6.35 -14.20
C SER A 96 -1.50 -4.97 -14.85
N ALA A 97 -0.38 -4.23 -14.83
CA ALA A 97 -0.26 -2.92 -15.45
C ALA A 97 -0.41 -2.98 -16.98
N PHE A 98 0.11 -4.03 -17.62
CA PHE A 98 -0.04 -4.26 -19.06
C PHE A 98 -1.52 -4.32 -19.49
N TYR A 99 -2.39 -4.99 -18.71
CA TYR A 99 -3.82 -5.09 -19.02
C TYR A 99 -4.64 -3.88 -18.57
N VAL A 100 -4.18 -3.13 -17.55
CA VAL A 100 -4.96 -2.04 -16.95
C VAL A 100 -4.49 -0.67 -17.42
N GLU A 101 -3.21 -0.31 -17.24
CA GLU A 101 -2.74 1.06 -17.38
C GLU A 101 -2.92 1.61 -18.80
N GLN A 102 -2.59 0.81 -19.81
CA GLN A 102 -2.69 1.19 -21.22
C GLN A 102 -4.14 1.46 -21.67
N ARG A 103 -5.10 0.93 -20.92
CA ARG A 103 -6.53 0.95 -21.24
C ARG A 103 -7.33 1.75 -20.20
N ASN A 104 -6.65 2.43 -19.29
CA ASN A 104 -7.28 3.26 -18.27
C ASN A 104 -7.94 4.50 -18.93
N PRO A 105 -9.28 4.63 -18.87
CA PRO A 105 -9.98 5.75 -19.52
C PRO A 105 -9.86 7.06 -18.73
N PHE A 106 -9.39 7.02 -17.48
CA PHE A 106 -9.40 8.17 -16.59
C PHE A 106 -8.10 8.99 -16.66
N ALA A 107 -8.25 10.31 -16.69
CA ALA A 107 -7.13 11.25 -16.73
C ALA A 107 -6.81 11.84 -15.35
N ASP A 108 -7.76 11.81 -14.42
CA ASP A 108 -7.71 12.42 -13.09
C ASP A 108 -8.72 11.75 -12.14
N PHE A 109 -8.66 12.13 -10.86
CA PHE A 109 -9.59 11.62 -9.86
C PHE A 109 -11.02 12.17 -10.00
N HIS A 110 -11.21 13.30 -10.68
CA HIS A 110 -12.57 13.86 -10.84
C HIS A 110 -13.40 12.97 -11.77
N SER A 111 -12.83 12.59 -12.92
CA SER A 111 -13.43 11.66 -13.87
C SER A 111 -13.60 10.25 -13.27
N LEU A 112 -12.60 9.77 -12.52
CA LEU A 112 -12.65 8.47 -11.84
C LEU A 112 -13.77 8.39 -10.77
N LEU A 113 -14.05 9.49 -10.07
CA LEU A 113 -15.08 9.55 -9.01
C LEU A 113 -16.47 9.98 -9.54
N SER A 114 -16.61 10.14 -10.86
CA SER A 114 -17.88 10.48 -11.48
C SER A 114 -18.83 9.27 -11.53
N GLU A 115 -20.13 9.52 -11.64
CA GLU A 115 -21.13 8.44 -11.78
C GLU A 115 -20.88 7.55 -13.00
N VAL A 116 -20.32 8.09 -14.08
CA VAL A 116 -19.98 7.32 -15.30
C VAL A 116 -18.97 6.22 -15.00
N ALA A 117 -18.11 6.40 -13.99
CA ALA A 117 -17.10 5.41 -13.64
C ALA A 117 -17.69 4.09 -13.12
N ILE A 118 -18.96 4.10 -12.66
CA ILE A 118 -19.68 2.90 -12.20
C ILE A 118 -19.74 1.81 -13.27
N GLN A 119 -19.68 2.17 -14.56
CA GLN A 119 -19.67 1.20 -15.66
C GLN A 119 -18.43 0.29 -15.63
N HIS A 120 -17.38 0.71 -14.92
CA HIS A 120 -16.15 -0.05 -14.69
C HIS A 120 -16.12 -0.73 -13.32
N ASP A 121 -17.22 -0.70 -12.56
CA ASP A 121 -17.31 -1.37 -11.26
C ASP A 121 -17.71 -2.85 -11.43
N PHE A 122 -16.80 -3.64 -11.96
CA PHE A 122 -16.92 -5.09 -12.12
C PHE A 122 -15.56 -5.76 -11.90
N SER A 123 -15.55 -7.09 -11.72
CA SER A 123 -14.34 -7.80 -11.31
C SER A 123 -13.17 -7.66 -12.28
N LEU A 124 -11.96 -7.62 -11.73
CA LEU A 124 -10.71 -7.61 -12.50
C LEU A 124 -10.59 -8.88 -13.34
N LYS A 125 -11.10 -10.02 -12.86
CA LYS A 125 -11.19 -11.24 -13.67
C LYS A 125 -12.01 -11.04 -14.94
N THR A 126 -13.20 -10.43 -14.83
CA THR A 126 -14.05 -10.11 -15.99
C THR A 126 -13.34 -9.16 -16.94
N TRP A 127 -12.61 -8.18 -16.41
CA TRP A 127 -11.78 -7.29 -17.24
C TRP A 127 -10.70 -8.06 -18.02
N LEU A 128 -9.92 -8.91 -17.35
CA LEU A 128 -8.85 -9.68 -17.99
C LEU A 128 -9.39 -10.60 -19.09
N ALA A 129 -10.53 -11.26 -18.85
CA ALA A 129 -11.20 -12.08 -19.87
C ALA A 129 -11.60 -11.24 -21.10
N ARG A 130 -12.18 -10.04 -20.89
CA ARG A 130 -12.54 -9.13 -21.99
C ARG A 130 -11.33 -8.62 -22.77
N GLN A 131 -10.17 -8.50 -22.13
CA GLN A 131 -8.93 -8.08 -22.77
C GLN A 131 -8.15 -9.25 -23.42
N GLY A 132 -8.68 -10.46 -23.37
CA GLY A 132 -8.03 -11.64 -23.94
C GLY A 132 -6.75 -12.05 -23.20
N ALA A 133 -6.68 -11.83 -21.89
CA ALA A 133 -5.57 -12.31 -21.09
C ALA A 133 -5.47 -13.84 -21.17
N SER A 134 -4.27 -14.39 -21.33
CA SER A 134 -4.11 -15.84 -21.31
C SER A 134 -4.48 -16.41 -19.93
N PRO A 135 -4.80 -17.72 -19.84
CA PRO A 135 -5.00 -18.37 -18.56
C PRO A 135 -3.81 -18.21 -17.61
N PHE A 136 -2.58 -18.24 -18.16
CA PHE A 136 -1.37 -18.10 -17.36
C PHE A 136 -1.13 -16.65 -16.90
N ALA A 137 -1.44 -15.65 -17.75
CA ALA A 137 -1.44 -14.25 -17.32
C ALA A 137 -2.45 -14.01 -16.19
N THR A 138 -3.66 -14.56 -16.32
CA THR A 138 -4.70 -14.45 -15.28
C THR A 138 -4.22 -15.07 -13.97
N GLN A 139 -3.56 -16.23 -14.02
CA GLN A 139 -2.97 -16.86 -12.84
C GLN A 139 -1.90 -15.96 -12.19
N ILE A 140 -0.89 -15.52 -12.95
CA ILE A 140 0.21 -14.69 -12.41
C ILE A 140 -0.33 -13.39 -11.80
N ILE A 141 -1.32 -12.75 -12.43
CA ILE A 141 -1.91 -11.52 -11.91
C ILE A 141 -2.67 -11.79 -10.61
N ASN A 142 -3.39 -12.92 -10.51
CA ASN A 142 -4.07 -13.32 -9.28
C ASN A 142 -3.07 -13.56 -8.15
N ASP A 143 -2.00 -14.30 -8.43
CA ASP A 143 -0.97 -14.64 -7.45
C ASP A 143 -0.23 -13.37 -6.97
N SER A 144 0.06 -12.45 -7.89
CA SER A 144 0.67 -11.14 -7.57
C SER A 144 -0.24 -10.22 -6.77
N LEU A 145 -1.55 -10.30 -6.99
CA LEU A 145 -2.55 -9.52 -6.26
C LEU A 145 -2.71 -10.02 -4.82
N GLY A 146 -2.62 -11.33 -4.63
CA GLY A 146 -2.85 -11.99 -3.35
C GLY A 146 -4.34 -11.96 -2.97
N ALA A 147 -4.62 -11.73 -1.69
CA ALA A 147 -5.99 -11.61 -1.19
C ALA A 147 -6.39 -10.13 -1.04
N PRO A 148 -7.60 -9.72 -1.45
CA PRO A 148 -8.64 -10.52 -2.11
C PRO A 148 -8.32 -10.83 -3.59
N ASP A 149 -8.89 -11.91 -4.12
CA ASP A 149 -8.62 -12.41 -5.48
C ASP A 149 -9.24 -11.55 -6.60
N LEU A 150 -8.99 -11.96 -7.85
CA LEU A 150 -9.45 -11.25 -9.05
C LEU A 150 -10.98 -11.12 -9.18
N GLU A 151 -11.77 -11.98 -8.53
CA GLU A 151 -13.24 -11.90 -8.57
C GLU A 151 -13.76 -10.79 -7.66
N LEU A 152 -13.05 -10.56 -6.56
CA LEU A 152 -13.46 -9.64 -5.49
C LEU A 152 -12.86 -8.24 -5.65
N VAL A 153 -11.85 -8.07 -6.49
CA VAL A 153 -11.28 -6.75 -6.82
C VAL A 153 -11.96 -6.17 -8.05
N SER A 154 -12.56 -4.99 -7.89
CA SER A 154 -13.10 -4.20 -9.00
C SER A 154 -11.99 -3.65 -9.90
N VAL A 155 -12.16 -3.68 -11.22
CA VAL A 155 -11.20 -3.03 -12.15
C VAL A 155 -11.14 -1.52 -11.93
N LEU A 156 -12.22 -0.90 -11.44
CA LEU A 156 -12.21 0.52 -11.09
C LEU A 156 -11.16 0.84 -10.00
N ARG A 157 -10.93 -0.07 -9.04
CA ARG A 157 -9.85 0.05 -8.04
C ARG A 157 -8.47 0.05 -8.71
N MET A 158 -8.28 -0.73 -9.75
CA MET A 158 -7.02 -0.80 -10.51
C MET A 158 -6.82 0.46 -11.36
N PHE A 159 -7.89 0.96 -11.99
CA PHE A 159 -7.85 2.25 -12.68
C PHE A 159 -7.56 3.40 -11.73
N GLN A 160 -8.00 3.35 -10.48
CA GLN A 160 -7.62 4.34 -9.47
C GLN A 160 -6.11 4.37 -9.24
N GLU A 161 -5.45 3.22 -9.10
CA GLU A 161 -3.97 3.17 -8.96
C GLU A 161 -3.27 3.66 -10.23
N ALA A 162 -3.72 3.20 -11.40
CA ALA A 162 -3.16 3.64 -12.68
C ALA A 162 -3.29 5.16 -12.87
N THR A 163 -4.44 5.73 -12.49
CA THR A 163 -4.71 7.17 -12.56
C THR A 163 -3.81 7.93 -11.59
N ARG A 164 -3.68 7.45 -10.34
CA ARG A 164 -2.73 8.00 -9.37
C ARG A 164 -1.35 8.08 -9.99
N LEU A 165 -0.81 6.95 -10.46
CA LEU A 165 0.53 6.87 -11.03
C LEU A 165 0.72 7.79 -12.24
N LYS A 166 -0.26 7.85 -13.15
CA LYS A 166 -0.24 8.76 -14.30
C LYS A 166 -0.16 10.22 -13.87
N MET A 167 -0.88 10.62 -12.82
CA MET A 167 -0.79 11.97 -12.26
C MET A 167 0.58 12.24 -11.63
N GLU A 168 1.20 11.26 -10.95
CA GLU A 168 2.55 11.43 -10.39
C GLU A 168 3.59 11.69 -11.50
N LEU A 169 3.45 11.04 -12.66
CA LEU A 169 4.36 11.20 -13.81
C LEU A 169 4.23 12.55 -14.52
N ARG A 170 3.01 13.12 -14.60
CA ARG A 170 2.78 14.42 -15.26
C ARG A 170 3.50 15.59 -14.59
N THR A 171 3.85 15.45 -13.31
CA THR A 171 4.55 16.49 -12.55
C THR A 171 6.07 16.54 -12.80
N ARG A 172 6.59 15.78 -13.78
CA ARG A 172 8.03 15.65 -14.02
C ARG A 172 8.54 16.48 -15.20
N GLU A 173 9.56 17.29 -14.94
CA GLU A 173 10.57 17.77 -15.91
C GLU A 173 11.64 16.69 -16.22
N SER A 174 11.71 15.58 -15.45
CA SER A 174 12.75 14.55 -15.56
C SER A 174 12.30 13.29 -16.34
N ALA A 175 11.60 13.47 -17.47
CA ALA A 175 10.98 12.35 -18.19
C ALA A 175 11.99 11.36 -18.83
N GLU A 176 13.24 11.77 -19.04
CA GLU A 176 14.23 10.95 -19.76
C GLU A 176 14.71 9.74 -18.95
N ASP A 177 15.16 9.92 -17.70
CA ASP A 177 15.72 8.84 -16.84
C ASP A 177 14.71 7.74 -16.48
N LEU A 178 13.43 7.98 -16.74
CA LEU A 178 12.31 7.13 -16.35
C LEU A 178 11.62 6.50 -17.57
N LYS A 179 12.05 6.86 -18.77
CA LYS A 179 11.47 6.35 -20.01
C LYS A 179 11.75 4.85 -20.13
N GLY A 180 10.69 4.07 -20.40
CA GLY A 180 10.78 2.61 -20.53
C GLY A 180 10.85 1.84 -19.21
N LYS A 181 10.85 2.52 -18.06
CA LYS A 181 10.88 1.88 -16.73
C LYS A 181 9.49 1.56 -16.21
N ASP A 182 9.35 0.40 -15.57
CA ASP A 182 8.10 0.00 -14.93
C ASP A 182 7.81 0.77 -13.62
N ALA A 183 6.69 0.50 -12.96
CA ALA A 183 6.32 1.17 -11.71
C ALA A 183 7.32 0.94 -10.56
N TYR A 184 7.92 -0.26 -10.47
CA TYR A 184 8.83 -0.63 -9.39
C TYR A 184 10.22 -0.04 -9.60
N GLU A 185 10.74 -0.07 -10.83
CA GLU A 185 11.99 0.62 -11.17
C GLU A 185 11.92 2.12 -10.91
N ARG A 186 10.80 2.75 -11.29
CA ARG A 186 10.58 4.19 -11.02
C ARG A 186 10.47 4.45 -9.52
N ALA A 187 9.83 3.56 -8.78
CA ALA A 187 9.74 3.67 -7.33
C ALA A 187 11.11 3.56 -6.66
N ALA A 188 11.97 2.63 -7.10
CA ALA A 188 13.34 2.46 -6.62
C ALA A 188 14.17 3.75 -6.74
N LEU A 189 14.04 4.45 -7.88
CA LEU A 189 14.81 5.67 -8.16
C LEU A 189 14.28 6.92 -7.46
N THR A 190 12.98 6.98 -7.14
CA THR A 190 12.33 8.26 -6.82
C THR A 190 11.68 8.33 -5.45
N SER A 191 11.82 7.27 -4.66
CA SER A 191 11.29 7.20 -3.30
C SER A 191 12.36 7.54 -2.27
N PHE A 192 11.88 7.77 -1.05
CA PHE A 192 12.69 8.00 0.13
C PHE A 192 12.37 6.96 1.20
N HIS A 193 13.30 6.80 2.14
CA HIS A 193 13.06 6.10 3.41
C HIS A 193 13.44 7.01 4.58
N VAL A 194 12.96 6.67 5.77
CA VAL A 194 13.29 7.40 7.01
C VAL A 194 14.62 6.90 7.55
N VAL A 195 15.57 7.79 7.80
CA VAL A 195 16.90 7.42 8.31
C VAL A 195 16.80 6.88 9.73
N GLY A 196 17.10 5.59 9.88
CA GLY A 196 16.97 4.86 11.15
C GLY A 196 15.56 4.38 11.45
N GLY A 197 14.73 4.19 10.42
CA GLY A 197 13.45 3.49 10.50
C GLY A 197 12.22 4.40 10.55
N THR A 198 11.15 3.95 9.92
CA THR A 198 9.87 4.63 9.72
C THR A 198 9.14 4.91 11.03
N SER A 199 9.39 4.10 12.08
CA SER A 199 8.91 4.41 13.43
C SER A 199 9.31 5.82 13.89
N LYS A 200 10.53 6.29 13.57
CA LYS A 200 11.01 7.64 13.98
C LYS A 200 10.09 8.77 13.55
N LEU A 201 9.49 8.65 12.36
CA LEU A 201 8.55 9.68 11.88
C LEU A 201 7.30 9.70 12.75
N THR A 202 6.74 8.53 13.07
CA THR A 202 5.52 8.42 13.87
C THR A 202 5.75 8.78 15.34
N GLU A 203 6.92 8.45 15.88
CA GLU A 203 7.40 8.88 17.19
C GLU A 203 7.57 10.40 17.26
N ALA A 204 8.21 11.03 16.26
CA ALA A 204 8.36 12.48 16.20
C ALA A 204 7.00 13.19 16.12
N MET A 205 6.04 12.64 15.36
CA MET A 205 4.67 13.14 15.31
C MET A 205 4.00 13.07 16.68
N ALA A 206 4.12 11.93 17.37
CA ALA A 206 3.58 11.75 18.71
C ALA A 206 4.25 12.69 19.73
N ALA A 207 5.57 12.86 19.68
CA ALA A 207 6.32 13.78 20.53
C ALA A 207 5.87 15.23 20.34
N SER A 208 5.56 15.66 19.10
CA SER A 208 5.01 16.99 18.84
C SER A 208 3.62 17.21 19.45
N LEU A 209 2.90 16.11 19.74
CA LEU A 209 1.63 16.13 20.45
C LEU A 209 1.80 16.05 21.98
N GLY A 210 2.91 15.48 22.47
CA GLY A 210 3.22 15.35 23.89
C GLY A 210 2.17 14.55 24.63
N GLU A 211 1.77 15.02 25.81
CA GLU A 211 0.78 14.37 26.69
C GLU A 211 -0.62 14.20 26.06
N ARG A 212 -0.88 14.82 24.90
CA ARG A 212 -2.13 14.63 24.17
C ARG A 212 -2.29 13.20 23.66
N VAL A 213 -1.20 12.44 23.52
CA VAL A 213 -1.23 11.03 23.12
C VAL A 213 -1.33 10.13 24.35
N ARG A 214 -2.36 9.29 24.38
CA ARG A 214 -2.56 8.27 25.41
C ARG A 214 -2.44 6.88 24.80
N LEU A 215 -1.36 6.19 25.17
CA LEU A 215 -1.13 4.77 24.82
C LEU A 215 -1.95 3.84 25.73
N GLY A 216 -2.15 2.60 25.28
CA GLY A 216 -2.95 1.59 25.99
C GLY A 216 -4.44 1.93 26.11
N ALA A 217 -4.91 3.00 25.47
CA ALA A 217 -6.28 3.47 25.50
C ALA A 217 -7.10 2.87 24.35
N ARG A 218 -7.44 1.58 24.49
CA ARG A 218 -8.26 0.89 23.49
C ARG A 218 -9.72 1.35 23.55
N VAL A 219 -10.14 2.18 22.60
CA VAL A 219 -11.54 2.61 22.44
C VAL A 219 -12.43 1.41 22.10
N VAL A 220 -13.58 1.30 22.78
CA VAL A 220 -14.57 0.23 22.58
C VAL A 220 -15.97 0.76 22.24
N SER A 221 -16.28 2.02 22.58
CA SER A 221 -17.52 2.66 22.12
C SER A 221 -17.38 4.16 21.89
N ILE A 222 -18.24 4.67 21.01
CA ILE A 222 -18.42 6.08 20.69
C ILE A 222 -19.93 6.36 20.68
N ASP A 223 -20.39 7.16 21.64
CA ASP A 223 -21.78 7.60 21.72
C ASP A 223 -21.85 9.07 21.25
N ILE A 224 -22.47 9.30 20.10
CA ILE A 224 -22.57 10.59 19.42
C ILE A 224 -23.87 11.28 19.88
N GLY A 225 -23.72 12.26 20.77
CA GLY A 225 -24.79 13.11 21.23
C GLY A 225 -24.98 14.37 20.38
N LYS A 226 -25.96 15.19 20.76
CA LYS A 226 -26.30 16.45 20.06
C LYS A 226 -25.19 17.51 20.14
N HIS A 227 -24.44 17.54 21.25
CA HIS A 227 -23.46 18.59 21.55
C HIS A 227 -22.02 18.05 21.70
N HIS A 228 -21.86 16.79 22.07
CA HIS A 228 -20.57 16.13 22.27
C HIS A 228 -20.69 14.64 21.93
N CYS A 229 -19.54 14.01 21.80
CA CYS A 229 -19.38 12.56 21.72
C CYS A 229 -18.74 12.06 23.02
N ASP A 230 -19.23 10.95 23.54
CA ASP A 230 -18.63 10.20 24.64
C ASP A 230 -17.87 9.00 24.08
N VAL A 231 -16.60 8.90 24.44
CA VAL A 231 -15.71 7.81 24.02
C VAL A 231 -15.34 6.99 25.24
N ARG A 232 -15.58 5.68 25.19
CA ARG A 232 -15.24 4.74 26.26
C ARG A 232 -14.10 3.84 25.83
N CYS A 233 -13.12 3.66 26.71
CA CYS A 233 -12.03 2.71 26.53
C CYS A 233 -12.28 1.40 27.30
N ALA A 234 -11.54 0.36 26.94
CA ALA A 234 -11.67 -0.98 27.53
C ALA A 234 -11.32 -1.02 29.03
N ASP A 235 -10.48 -0.11 29.51
CA ASP A 235 -10.12 0.04 30.92
C ASP A 235 -11.18 0.79 31.74
N GLY A 236 -12.30 1.18 31.11
CA GLY A 236 -13.37 1.95 31.73
C GLY A 236 -13.18 3.47 31.69
N SER A 237 -12.02 3.96 31.23
CA SER A 237 -11.80 5.41 31.07
C SER A 237 -12.76 6.01 30.04
N ARG A 238 -13.16 7.26 30.28
CA ARG A 238 -14.11 8.00 29.47
C ARG A 238 -13.54 9.34 29.02
N TRP A 239 -13.87 9.72 27.81
CA TRP A 239 -13.43 10.98 27.20
C TRP A 239 -14.61 11.64 26.51
N GLN A 240 -14.74 12.95 26.68
CA GLN A 240 -15.76 13.75 26.03
C GLN A 240 -15.09 14.70 25.05
N ALA A 241 -15.63 14.78 23.83
CA ALA A 241 -15.12 15.69 22.81
C ALA A 241 -16.25 16.23 21.94
N SER A 242 -16.10 17.44 21.40
CA SER A 242 -17.07 17.99 20.45
C SER A 242 -17.12 17.20 19.14
N ARG A 243 -16.03 16.53 18.76
CA ARG A 243 -15.89 15.73 17.54
C ARG A 243 -14.97 14.54 17.80
N VAL A 244 -15.19 13.45 17.06
CA VAL A 244 -14.33 12.26 17.07
C VAL A 244 -13.84 11.99 15.64
N ILE A 245 -12.55 11.70 15.49
CA ILE A 245 -11.97 11.23 14.24
C ILE A 245 -11.59 9.77 14.43
N SER A 246 -12.26 8.86 13.73
CA SER A 246 -11.84 7.46 13.68
C SER A 246 -10.75 7.30 12.62
N ALA A 247 -9.50 7.17 13.08
CA ALA A 247 -8.33 6.96 12.22
C ALA A 247 -7.89 5.48 12.15
N VAL A 248 -8.78 4.55 12.49
CA VAL A 248 -8.51 3.10 12.44
C VAL A 248 -9.07 2.48 11.14
N PRO A 249 -8.52 1.34 10.66
CA PRO A 249 -9.08 0.62 9.52
C PRO A 249 -10.51 0.12 9.77
N ASN A 250 -11.31 -0.07 8.72
CA ASN A 250 -12.68 -0.61 8.81
C ASN A 250 -12.75 -1.92 9.60
N THR A 251 -11.74 -2.79 9.47
CA THR A 251 -11.64 -4.06 10.20
C THR A 251 -11.57 -3.91 11.71
N MET A 252 -11.05 -2.77 12.19
CA MET A 252 -11.03 -2.40 13.61
C MET A 252 -12.26 -1.56 13.97
N LEU A 253 -12.68 -0.65 13.09
CA LEU A 253 -13.85 0.21 13.34
C LEU A 253 -15.13 -0.60 13.56
N ARG A 254 -15.34 -1.69 12.82
CA ARG A 254 -16.50 -2.60 13.01
C ARG A 254 -16.53 -3.30 14.37
N ARG A 255 -15.45 -3.23 15.15
CA ARG A 255 -15.37 -3.75 16.54
C ARG A 255 -15.69 -2.69 17.59
N ILE A 256 -15.85 -1.43 17.19
CA ILE A 256 -16.20 -0.31 18.08
C ILE A 256 -17.71 -0.10 17.99
N SER A 257 -18.39 -0.10 19.15
CA SER A 257 -19.82 0.21 19.19
C SER A 257 -20.04 1.71 18.95
N ILE A 258 -20.76 2.05 17.89
CA ILE A 258 -21.11 3.45 17.57
C ILE A 258 -22.62 3.64 17.76
N THR A 259 -23.00 4.64 18.55
CA THR A 259 -24.39 5.03 18.81
C THR A 259 -24.61 6.48 18.37
N PRO A 260 -25.65 6.82 17.58
CA PRO A 260 -26.52 5.89 16.89
C PRO A 260 -25.75 5.02 15.90
N ARG A 261 -26.28 3.84 15.58
CA ARG A 261 -25.64 2.93 14.63
C ARG A 261 -25.49 3.61 13.27
N LEU A 262 -24.35 3.40 12.63
CA LEU A 262 -24.14 3.79 11.24
C LEU A 262 -25.14 3.03 10.35
N SER A 263 -25.57 3.66 9.25
CA SER A 263 -26.53 3.10 8.31
C SER A 263 -26.11 3.36 6.85
N GLY A 264 -26.74 2.64 5.93
CA GLY A 264 -26.51 2.77 4.49
C GLY A 264 -25.10 2.35 4.04
N PRO A 265 -24.62 2.88 2.90
CA PRO A 265 -23.37 2.44 2.28
C PRO A 265 -22.13 2.51 3.20
N GLN A 266 -22.11 3.45 4.16
CA GLN A 266 -21.02 3.55 5.13
C GLN A 266 -20.99 2.35 6.08
N ALA A 267 -22.15 1.90 6.57
CA ALA A 267 -22.24 0.75 7.45
C ALA A 267 -21.85 -0.55 6.72
N ASP A 268 -22.26 -0.68 5.47
CA ASP A 268 -21.91 -1.81 4.61
C ASP A 268 -20.40 -1.85 4.35
N ALA A 269 -19.79 -0.73 3.99
CA ALA A 269 -18.34 -0.62 3.78
C ALA A 269 -17.54 -0.95 5.05
N ILE A 270 -17.98 -0.50 6.23
CA ILE A 270 -17.29 -0.82 7.49
C ILE A 270 -17.40 -2.31 7.81
N SER A 271 -18.56 -2.91 7.56
CA SER A 271 -18.84 -4.30 7.88
C SER A 271 -18.11 -5.26 6.93
N GLN A 272 -18.17 -4.99 5.62
CA GLN A 272 -17.82 -5.95 4.58
C GLN A 272 -16.47 -5.70 3.89
N MET A 273 -15.91 -4.49 3.94
CA MET A 273 -14.71 -4.19 3.15
C MET A 273 -13.56 -5.13 3.54
N PRO A 274 -12.99 -5.86 2.56
CA PRO A 274 -11.91 -6.80 2.82
C PRO A 274 -10.63 -6.06 3.23
N TYR A 275 -9.70 -6.82 3.79
CA TYR A 275 -8.39 -6.31 4.15
C TYR A 275 -7.34 -7.24 3.58
N GLY A 276 -6.38 -6.66 2.85
CA GLY A 276 -5.27 -7.42 2.32
C GLY A 276 -4.47 -8.05 3.46
N ASN A 277 -4.10 -9.31 3.29
CA ASN A 277 -3.22 -10.00 4.21
C ASN A 277 -1.81 -10.00 3.61
N GLN A 278 -0.83 -9.52 4.36
CA GLN A 278 0.57 -9.51 3.96
C GLN A 278 1.40 -10.02 5.12
N SER A 279 2.27 -10.98 4.83
CA SER A 279 3.32 -11.41 5.74
C SER A 279 4.67 -10.93 5.19
N GLN A 280 5.57 -10.54 6.08
CA GLN A 280 6.93 -10.17 5.73
C GLN A 280 7.89 -11.06 6.52
N VAL A 281 8.88 -11.62 5.83
CA VAL A 281 9.95 -12.40 6.45
C VAL A 281 11.26 -11.70 6.12
N TRP A 282 12.06 -11.45 7.15
CA TRP A 282 13.36 -10.81 7.01
C TRP A 282 14.45 -11.87 7.14
N LEU A 283 15.21 -12.06 6.06
CA LEU A 283 16.36 -12.95 6.00
C LEU A 283 17.61 -12.12 5.74
N ARG A 284 18.68 -12.41 6.48
CA ARG A 284 20.00 -11.82 6.24
C ARG A 284 20.80 -12.77 5.36
N ALA A 285 21.02 -12.38 4.11
CA ALA A 285 21.97 -13.07 3.25
C ALA A 285 23.39 -12.93 3.85
N LYS A 286 24.19 -14.00 3.76
CA LYS A 286 25.58 -13.99 4.22
C LYS A 286 26.48 -13.24 3.25
N ASP A 287 26.21 -13.40 1.96
CA ASP A 287 26.94 -12.79 0.84
C ASP A 287 25.95 -12.31 -0.23
N TYR A 288 26.42 -11.48 -1.15
CA TYR A 288 25.67 -10.97 -2.30
C TYR A 288 25.50 -12.06 -3.37
N TYR A 289 24.62 -13.04 -3.09
CA TYR A 289 24.44 -14.22 -3.95
C TYR A 289 24.18 -13.86 -5.42
N TRP A 290 23.47 -12.76 -5.67
CA TRP A 290 23.12 -12.30 -7.02
C TRP A 290 24.34 -11.98 -7.89
N ASP A 291 25.45 -11.51 -7.31
CA ASP A 291 26.68 -11.26 -8.06
C ASP A 291 27.34 -12.57 -8.50
N SER A 292 27.26 -13.61 -7.67
CA SER A 292 27.82 -14.93 -7.95
C SER A 292 26.96 -15.73 -8.93
N ASP A 293 25.63 -15.63 -8.76
CA ASP A 293 24.64 -16.37 -9.54
C ASP A 293 24.32 -15.68 -10.89
N GLY A 294 24.71 -14.41 -11.06
CA GLY A 294 24.47 -13.65 -12.29
C GLY A 294 22.99 -13.31 -12.51
N VAL A 295 22.25 -13.12 -11.41
CA VAL A 295 20.80 -12.83 -11.36
C VAL A 295 20.55 -11.51 -10.65
N GLU A 296 19.30 -11.06 -10.61
CA GLU A 296 18.90 -9.88 -9.87
C GLU A 296 18.84 -10.10 -8.34
N ALA A 297 19.07 -9.03 -7.57
CA ALA A 297 19.09 -9.09 -6.10
C ALA A 297 17.71 -9.27 -5.45
N SER A 298 16.63 -9.11 -6.21
CA SER A 298 15.26 -9.29 -5.74
C SER A 298 14.50 -10.22 -6.68
N MET A 299 13.55 -10.95 -6.11
CA MET A 299 12.82 -12.00 -6.80
C MET A 299 11.32 -11.73 -6.74
N TRP A 300 10.61 -12.03 -7.83
CA TRP A 300 9.17 -12.30 -7.81
C TRP A 300 8.97 -13.81 -7.79
N THR A 301 8.06 -14.29 -6.94
CA THR A 301 7.84 -15.71 -6.65
C THR A 301 6.36 -16.02 -6.59
#